data_AF-A0A6A6C8D2-F1
#
_entry.id   AF-A0A6A6C8D2-F1
#
_cell.length_a   1.000
_cell.length_b   1.000
_cell.length_c   1.000
_cell.angle_alpha   90.00
_cell.angle_beta   90.00
_cell.angle_gamma   90.00
#
_symmetry.space_group_name_H-M   'P 1'
#
loop_
_entity.id
_entity.type
_entity.pdbx_description
1 polymer ?
#
loop_
_entity_poly.entity_id
_entity_poly.type
_entity_poly.pdbx_seq_one_letter_code
_entity_poly.pdbx_strand_id
1 'polypeptide(L)'
;MAGLRYIAPALAVAAGAAAQACGGGSGTTTIQSNADATGLSNCQTYSGSIAIATGTTDSIQLSGITSISGSLVANNVTDMTSLAADSLQEIGEEFNLNGLTVLSTLNFPALKKVDTIEWIALPALQGLSFTAGVEEINMLTIDNTQLGSLDGINLQVADTVSVTNNPYLTSVNMQLGNVTKSLTFGANGRDLEIEFPNLIWAYNLTFRNCSDISLPSLASINGSLGFYSNGFKSLSAPNLTSVGGSLSFVSCEEVTNITLPELTTIGGGFLVANNTALEDIDGFSALKTVGGALDFNGAFTNVSLPDLSDVRGAFNLQSTKDIDDACSYFQPLSGQNNVIKGEYTCKGEESNPQGTGTLEPGTNSGSGSSSSTTSSSAAYPMLIPGATGVLGVVAAIFGLL
;
A
#
# COMPACT_ATOMS: atom_id res chain seq x y z
N MET A 1 19.94 65.38 -42.36
CA MET A 1 20.81 64.67 -41.41
C MET A 1 19.92 64.05 -40.35
N ALA A 2 19.83 62.72 -40.37
CA ALA A 2 18.96 61.93 -39.51
C ALA A 2 19.57 61.81 -38.10
N GLY A 3 18.78 62.13 -37.07
CA GLY A 3 19.08 61.79 -35.69
C GLY A 3 18.32 60.53 -35.30
N LEU A 4 18.98 59.38 -35.34
CA LEU A 4 18.45 58.13 -34.80
C LEU A 4 18.93 58.03 -33.34
N ARG A 5 18.00 58.21 -32.40
CA ARG A 5 18.24 58.04 -30.95
C ARG A 5 18.32 56.54 -30.64
N TYR A 6 19.43 56.14 -30.03
CA TYR A 6 19.59 54.83 -29.42
C TYR A 6 18.65 54.70 -28.22
N ILE A 7 17.70 53.76 -28.28
CA ILE A 7 16.99 53.24 -27.11
C ILE A 7 17.11 51.72 -27.17
N ALA A 8 17.96 51.17 -26.29
CA ALA A 8 17.96 49.78 -25.84
C ALA A 8 18.71 49.72 -24.49
N PRO A 9 18.43 48.79 -23.57
CA PRO A 9 17.21 48.02 -23.32
C PRO A 9 16.88 48.01 -21.80
N ALA A 10 15.84 48.71 -21.34
CA ALA A 10 15.33 48.53 -19.96
C ALA A 10 14.45 47.27 -19.82
N LEU A 11 13.94 46.73 -20.94
CA LEU A 11 12.99 45.61 -20.96
C LEU A 11 13.67 44.24 -20.76
N ALA A 12 14.94 44.08 -21.17
CA ALA A 12 15.68 42.83 -21.00
C ALA A 12 16.12 42.56 -19.55
N VAL A 13 16.37 43.62 -18.77
CA VAL A 13 16.76 43.52 -17.35
C VAL A 13 15.56 43.16 -16.47
N ALA A 14 14.38 43.71 -16.77
CA ALA A 14 13.14 43.38 -16.05
C ALA A 14 12.69 41.93 -16.29
N ALA A 15 12.81 41.43 -17.53
CA ALA A 15 12.51 40.03 -17.85
C ALA A 15 13.49 39.05 -17.16
N GLY A 16 14.78 39.40 -17.05
CA GLY A 16 15.78 38.59 -16.34
C GLY A 16 15.54 38.53 -14.83
N ALA A 17 15.19 39.65 -14.20
CA ALA A 17 14.88 39.69 -12.76
C ALA A 17 13.59 38.93 -12.40
N ALA A 18 12.56 39.03 -13.25
CA ALA A 18 11.32 38.27 -13.08
C ALA A 18 11.52 36.77 -13.29
N ALA A 19 12.32 36.36 -14.29
CA ALA A 19 12.67 34.95 -14.50
C ALA A 19 13.45 34.37 -13.31
N GLN A 20 14.31 35.16 -12.67
CA GLN A 20 15.08 34.72 -11.50
C GLN A 20 14.21 34.60 -10.24
N ALA A 21 13.19 35.45 -10.07
CA ALA A 21 12.24 35.37 -8.96
C ALA A 21 11.31 34.14 -9.04
N CYS A 22 11.06 33.63 -10.24
CA CYS A 22 10.25 32.44 -10.49
C CYS A 22 11.09 31.17 -10.64
N GLY A 23 12.23 31.11 -9.97
CA GLY A 23 13.09 29.92 -9.93
C GLY A 23 14.05 29.81 -11.12
N GLY A 24 14.57 30.93 -11.63
CA GLY A 24 15.47 31.04 -12.79
C GLY A 24 16.88 30.43 -12.62
N GLY A 25 16.96 29.23 -12.04
CA GLY A 25 18.16 28.39 -11.90
C GLY A 25 17.87 26.95 -11.43
N SER A 26 16.61 26.48 -11.46
CA SER A 26 16.20 25.11 -11.07
C SER A 26 16.42 24.76 -9.60
N GLY A 27 16.73 25.74 -8.74
CA GLY A 27 16.98 25.53 -7.31
C GLY A 27 15.70 25.54 -6.47
N THR A 28 15.82 25.06 -5.23
CA THR A 28 14.76 25.13 -4.22
C THR A 28 14.70 26.53 -3.60
N THR A 29 13.53 27.17 -3.61
CA THR A 29 13.28 28.33 -2.73
C THR A 29 12.68 27.86 -1.41
N THR A 30 13.00 28.55 -0.32
CA THR A 30 12.44 28.26 0.99
C THR A 30 11.56 29.42 1.43
N ILE A 31 10.28 29.13 1.70
CA ILE A 31 9.33 30.10 2.26
C ILE A 31 9.24 29.90 3.79
N GLN A 32 9.26 31.00 4.54
CA GLN A 32 9.20 31.00 6.02
C GLN A 32 7.96 31.71 6.56
N SER A 33 7.21 32.37 5.67
CA SER A 33 6.05 33.18 5.99
C SER A 33 5.11 33.26 4.79
N ASN A 34 3.88 33.72 5.02
CA ASN A 34 2.96 33.98 3.91
C ASN A 34 3.38 35.17 3.03
N ALA A 35 4.23 36.06 3.57
CA ALA A 35 4.80 37.17 2.79
C ALA A 35 5.76 36.65 1.71
N ASP A 36 6.57 35.63 2.03
CA ASP A 36 7.46 34.98 1.04
C ASP A 36 6.65 34.32 -0.07
N ALA A 37 5.57 33.62 0.29
CA ALA A 37 4.63 33.03 -0.66
C ALA A 37 3.98 34.09 -1.56
N THR A 38 3.59 35.24 -1.00
CA THR A 38 3.06 36.38 -1.76
C THR A 38 4.09 36.94 -2.74
N GLY A 39 5.38 36.90 -2.40
CA GLY A 39 6.48 37.29 -3.28
C GLY A 39 6.54 36.48 -4.58
N LEU A 40 6.01 35.25 -4.58
CA LEU A 40 5.96 34.37 -5.75
C LEU A 40 4.70 34.57 -6.61
N SER A 41 3.77 35.44 -6.21
CA SER A 41 2.44 35.56 -6.84
C SER A 41 2.43 36.01 -8.31
N ASN A 42 3.53 36.63 -8.77
CA ASN A 42 3.69 37.01 -10.18
C ASN A 42 4.19 35.84 -11.06
N CYS A 43 4.51 34.69 -10.45
CA CYS A 43 4.97 33.51 -11.15
C CYS A 43 3.78 32.66 -11.58
N GLN A 44 3.55 32.54 -12.89
CA GLN A 44 2.57 31.58 -13.41
C GLN A 44 3.14 30.15 -13.34
N THR A 45 4.42 30.00 -13.68
CA THR A 45 5.18 28.76 -13.53
C THR A 45 6.38 29.05 -12.64
N TYR A 46 6.56 28.23 -11.60
CA TYR A 46 7.76 28.24 -10.77
C TYR A 46 8.70 27.14 -11.26
N SER A 47 9.91 27.51 -11.69
CA SER A 47 10.93 26.58 -12.19
C SER A 47 11.82 26.09 -11.04
N GLY A 48 11.75 24.81 -10.69
CA GLY A 48 12.41 24.22 -9.52
C GLY A 48 11.42 23.92 -8.40
N SER A 49 11.94 23.79 -7.18
CA SER A 49 11.15 23.34 -6.02
C SER A 49 10.84 24.47 -5.04
N ILE A 50 9.76 24.32 -4.30
CA ILE A 50 9.36 25.19 -3.19
C ILE A 50 9.35 24.36 -1.92
N ALA A 51 10.13 24.78 -0.92
CA ALA A 51 10.16 24.17 0.40
C ALA A 51 9.62 25.13 1.46
N ILE A 52 8.91 24.62 2.45
CA ILE A 52 8.45 25.39 3.61
C ILE A 52 9.42 25.17 4.76
N ALA A 53 9.93 26.25 5.34
CA ALA A 53 10.90 26.18 6.42
C ALA A 53 10.31 25.56 7.68
N THR A 54 11.13 24.76 8.36
CA THR A 54 10.88 24.32 9.73
C THR A 54 10.60 25.52 10.64
N GLY A 55 9.58 25.43 11.49
CA GLY A 55 9.19 26.51 12.41
C GLY A 55 8.30 27.59 11.79
N THR A 56 7.88 27.46 10.52
CA THR A 56 6.83 28.31 9.96
C THR A 56 5.53 28.11 10.75
N THR A 57 4.98 29.18 11.29
CA THR A 57 3.71 29.20 12.04
C THR A 57 2.56 29.76 11.22
N ASP A 58 2.88 30.50 10.14
CA ASP A 58 1.91 31.13 9.27
C ASP A 58 1.13 30.09 8.46
N SER A 59 -0.14 30.39 8.17
CA SER A 59 -0.83 29.73 7.05
C SER A 59 -0.21 30.18 5.74
N ILE A 60 0.04 29.23 4.84
CA ILE A 60 0.72 29.50 3.57
C ILE A 60 -0.25 29.40 2.40
N GLN A 61 -0.32 30.48 1.59
CA GLN A 61 -1.10 30.55 0.37
C GLN A 61 -0.18 30.86 -0.83
N LEU A 62 -0.05 29.90 -1.75
CA LEU A 62 0.64 30.07 -3.03
C LEU A 62 -0.34 30.58 -4.11
N SER A 63 -0.58 31.89 -4.10
CA SER A 63 -1.46 32.54 -5.09
C SER A 63 -0.77 32.71 -6.45
N GLY A 64 -1.52 32.64 -7.54
CA GLY A 64 -1.05 32.96 -8.90
C GLY A 64 -0.22 31.86 -9.59
N ILE A 65 0.43 30.98 -8.83
CA ILE A 65 1.18 29.85 -9.37
C ILE A 65 0.22 28.80 -9.92
N THR A 66 0.45 28.39 -11.16
CA THR A 66 -0.32 27.35 -11.87
C THR A 66 0.45 26.06 -12.05
N SER A 67 1.79 26.12 -12.05
CA SER A 67 2.65 24.94 -12.16
C SER A 67 3.95 25.14 -11.38
N ILE A 68 4.39 24.11 -10.68
CA ILE A 68 5.72 23.99 -10.07
C ILE A 68 6.44 22.89 -10.83
N SER A 69 7.59 23.17 -11.45
CA SER A 69 8.28 22.15 -12.26
C SER A 69 9.00 21.10 -11.42
N GLY A 70 9.35 21.43 -10.17
CA GLY A 70 9.93 20.52 -9.20
C GLY A 70 8.92 20.14 -8.11
N SER A 71 9.40 20.07 -6.87
CA SER A 71 8.62 19.61 -5.71
C SER A 71 8.01 20.75 -4.89
N LEU A 72 6.90 20.47 -4.22
CA LEU A 72 6.37 21.26 -3.09
C LEU A 72 6.56 20.45 -1.80
N VAL A 73 7.40 20.94 -0.90
CA VAL A 73 7.89 20.16 0.25
C VAL A 73 7.65 20.91 1.57
N ALA A 74 7.10 20.24 2.57
CA ALA A 74 7.04 20.74 3.95
C ALA A 74 7.35 19.61 4.93
N ASN A 75 8.52 19.70 5.58
CA ASN A 75 9.01 18.69 6.52
C ASN A 75 9.13 19.29 7.93
N ASN A 76 8.51 18.66 8.92
CA ASN A 76 8.54 19.09 10.32
C ASN A 76 8.12 20.56 10.54
N VAL A 77 7.14 21.02 9.77
CA VAL A 77 6.51 22.35 9.96
C VAL A 77 5.32 22.18 10.92
N THR A 78 5.63 21.88 12.18
CA THR A 78 4.70 21.33 13.18
C THR A 78 3.62 22.31 13.64
N ASP A 79 3.78 23.61 13.39
CA ASP A 79 2.88 24.68 13.84
C ASP A 79 2.02 25.29 12.71
N MET A 80 2.24 24.89 11.45
CA MET A 80 1.47 25.37 10.31
C MET A 80 0.12 24.67 10.23
N THR A 81 -0.96 25.46 10.22
CA THR A 81 -2.35 24.94 10.23
C THR A 81 -2.96 24.78 8.84
N SER A 82 -2.45 25.52 7.84
CA SER A 82 -3.01 25.54 6.49
C SER A 82 -1.93 25.70 5.42
N LEU A 83 -2.05 24.91 4.35
CA LEU A 83 -1.31 25.06 3.11
C LEU A 83 -2.29 25.04 1.93
N ALA A 84 -2.23 26.06 1.08
CA ALA A 84 -3.19 26.24 0.01
C ALA A 84 -2.59 26.84 -1.26
N ALA A 85 -3.16 26.48 -2.41
CA ALA A 85 -2.84 27.07 -3.71
C ALA A 85 -4.05 26.99 -4.65
N ASP A 86 -4.75 28.11 -4.82
CA ASP A 86 -6.06 28.13 -5.52
C ASP A 86 -5.96 27.81 -7.01
N SER A 87 -4.83 28.14 -7.64
CA SER A 87 -4.63 28.04 -9.09
C SER A 87 -3.64 26.97 -9.51
N LEU A 88 -3.01 26.27 -8.56
CA LEU A 88 -1.97 25.29 -8.85
C LEU A 88 -2.59 24.04 -9.45
N GLN A 89 -2.17 23.70 -10.67
CA GLN A 89 -2.69 22.58 -11.47
C GLN A 89 -1.72 21.41 -11.53
N GLU A 90 -0.42 21.69 -11.46
CA GLU A 90 0.64 20.69 -11.62
C GLU A 90 1.81 20.90 -10.65
N ILE A 91 2.27 19.79 -10.05
CA ILE A 91 3.56 19.68 -9.36
C ILE A 91 4.35 18.62 -10.13
N GLY A 92 5.48 19.02 -10.72
CA GLY A 92 6.21 18.19 -11.69
C GLY A 92 6.95 17.01 -11.06
N GLU A 93 7.35 17.14 -9.80
CA GLU A 93 8.02 16.08 -9.03
C GLU A 93 7.16 15.73 -7.81
N GLU A 94 7.60 16.09 -6.60
CA GLU A 94 7.02 15.56 -5.37
C GLU A 94 6.14 16.57 -4.65
N PHE A 95 4.98 16.13 -4.15
CA PHE A 95 4.22 16.83 -3.13
C PHE A 95 4.42 16.13 -1.78
N ASN A 96 5.48 16.54 -1.07
CA ASN A 96 5.91 15.92 0.17
C ASN A 96 5.43 16.73 1.38
N LEU A 97 4.63 16.09 2.24
CA LEU A 97 4.18 16.65 3.51
C LEU A 97 4.49 15.65 4.62
N ASN A 98 5.45 15.97 5.48
CA ASN A 98 5.89 15.06 6.54
C ASN A 98 5.93 15.77 7.90
N GLY A 99 5.26 15.19 8.90
CA GLY A 99 5.34 15.65 10.29
C GLY A 99 4.66 17.00 10.52
N LEU A 100 3.59 17.30 9.78
CA LEU A 100 2.79 18.52 9.93
C LEU A 100 1.66 18.27 10.94
N THR A 101 2.03 18.25 12.22
CA THR A 101 1.18 17.72 13.30
C THR A 101 -0.13 18.46 13.53
N VAL A 102 -0.24 19.72 13.08
CA VAL A 102 -1.45 20.54 13.26
C VAL A 102 -2.06 21.01 11.94
N LEU A 103 -1.57 20.52 10.80
CA LEU A 103 -2.11 20.86 9.49
C LEU A 103 -3.52 20.28 9.35
N SER A 104 -4.53 21.14 9.37
CA SER A 104 -5.94 20.75 9.26
C SER A 104 -6.55 21.10 7.91
N THR A 105 -5.93 22.03 7.17
CA THR A 105 -6.43 22.51 5.88
C THR A 105 -5.39 22.30 4.79
N LEU A 106 -5.73 21.45 3.81
CA LEU A 106 -4.97 21.26 2.58
C LEU A 106 -5.87 21.58 1.38
N ASN A 107 -5.68 22.75 0.77
CA ASN A 107 -6.59 23.30 -0.23
C ASN A 107 -5.93 23.54 -1.59
N PHE A 108 -6.19 22.65 -2.54
CA PHE A 108 -5.61 22.66 -3.87
C PHE A 108 -6.71 22.37 -4.91
N PRO A 109 -7.70 23.27 -5.06
CA PRO A 109 -8.93 22.98 -5.79
C PRO A 109 -8.72 22.79 -7.29
N ALA A 110 -7.60 23.28 -7.85
CA ALA A 110 -7.26 23.19 -9.26
C ALA A 110 -6.24 22.08 -9.59
N LEU A 111 -5.69 21.39 -8.57
CA LEU A 111 -4.61 20.42 -8.76
C LEU A 111 -5.13 19.17 -9.45
N LYS A 112 -4.45 18.79 -10.54
CA LYS A 112 -4.80 17.63 -11.37
C LYS A 112 -3.68 16.62 -11.50
N LYS A 113 -2.44 17.08 -11.42
CA LYS A 113 -1.26 16.28 -11.72
C LYS A 113 -0.16 16.49 -10.69
N VAL A 114 0.35 15.39 -10.17
CA VAL A 114 1.51 15.34 -9.29
C VAL A 114 2.24 14.06 -9.61
N ASP A 115 3.55 14.08 -9.86
CA ASP A 115 4.27 12.82 -10.12
C ASP A 115 4.23 11.88 -8.88
N THR A 116 4.61 12.41 -7.71
CA THR A 116 4.63 11.67 -6.45
C THR A 116 3.96 12.44 -5.32
N ILE A 117 3.02 11.82 -4.61
CA ILE A 117 2.49 12.30 -3.34
C ILE A 117 3.06 11.46 -2.20
N GLU A 118 3.73 12.11 -1.24
CA GLU A 118 4.16 11.49 0.02
C GLU A 118 3.66 12.30 1.20
N TRP A 119 2.60 11.80 1.84
CA TRP A 119 1.96 12.44 2.99
C TRP A 119 2.08 11.52 4.21
N ILE A 120 2.91 11.92 5.17
CA ILE A 120 3.26 11.09 6.32
C ILE A 120 3.11 11.91 7.60
N ALA A 121 2.49 11.32 8.62
CA ALA A 121 2.33 11.96 9.93
C ALA A 121 1.64 13.33 9.83
N LEU A 122 0.41 13.32 9.31
CA LEU A 122 -0.50 14.47 9.23
C LEU A 122 -1.74 14.25 10.13
N PRO A 123 -1.56 14.09 11.45
CA PRO A 123 -2.59 13.64 12.39
C PRO A 123 -3.70 14.68 12.64
N ALA A 124 -3.72 15.83 11.98
CA ALA A 124 -4.82 16.79 12.06
C ALA A 124 -5.55 16.96 10.71
N LEU A 125 -5.08 16.31 9.64
CA LEU A 125 -5.64 16.45 8.30
C LEU A 125 -6.84 15.51 8.14
N GLN A 126 -8.04 16.07 8.09
CA GLN A 126 -9.30 15.31 8.12
C GLN A 126 -9.98 15.16 6.74
N GLY A 127 -9.65 16.03 5.80
CA GLY A 127 -10.21 15.98 4.45
C GLY A 127 -9.38 16.79 3.46
N LEU A 128 -9.70 16.61 2.19
CA LEU A 128 -9.03 17.26 1.07
C LEU A 128 -9.99 18.23 0.38
N SER A 129 -9.49 19.39 -0.03
CA SER A 129 -10.26 20.35 -0.86
C SER A 129 -9.73 20.35 -2.30
N PHE A 130 -9.73 19.17 -2.94
CA PHE A 130 -9.15 18.92 -4.26
C PHE A 130 -10.26 18.77 -5.31
N THR A 131 -11.02 19.84 -5.54
CA THR A 131 -12.28 19.80 -6.30
C THR A 131 -12.13 19.40 -7.77
N ALA A 132 -11.00 19.69 -8.40
CA ALA A 132 -10.72 19.27 -9.77
C ALA A 132 -10.49 17.75 -9.89
N GLY A 133 -10.12 17.09 -8.78
CA GLY A 133 -9.66 15.71 -8.77
C GLY A 133 -8.21 15.60 -9.27
N VAL A 134 -7.33 15.01 -8.46
CA VAL A 134 -5.98 14.63 -8.90
C VAL A 134 -6.09 13.30 -9.64
N GLU A 135 -5.76 13.30 -10.92
CA GLU A 135 -5.99 12.18 -11.85
C GLU A 135 -4.70 11.46 -12.25
N GLU A 136 -3.59 12.21 -12.29
CA GLU A 136 -2.28 11.73 -12.74
C GLU A 136 -1.30 11.72 -11.57
N ILE A 137 -1.10 10.53 -10.96
CA ILE A 137 -0.09 10.25 -9.94
C ILE A 137 0.60 8.93 -10.25
N ASN A 138 1.93 8.94 -10.28
CA ASN A 138 2.72 7.71 -10.41
C ASN A 138 2.83 7.01 -9.05
N MET A 139 3.17 7.74 -7.98
CA MET A 139 3.30 7.18 -6.63
C MET A 139 2.47 7.94 -5.61
N LEU A 140 1.59 7.22 -4.91
CA LEU A 140 0.77 7.75 -3.82
C LEU A 140 1.12 7.04 -2.51
N THR A 141 1.63 7.78 -1.54
CA THR A 141 1.85 7.33 -0.16
C THR A 141 1.09 8.23 0.81
N ILE A 142 0.13 7.65 1.54
CA ILE A 142 -0.61 8.33 2.61
C ILE A 142 -0.50 7.47 3.87
N ASP A 143 0.25 7.97 4.85
CA ASP A 143 0.51 7.30 6.11
C ASP A 143 0.22 8.18 7.33
N ASN A 144 -0.48 7.62 8.32
CA ASN A 144 -0.71 8.29 9.61
C ASN A 144 -1.35 9.68 9.46
N THR A 145 -2.53 9.71 8.84
CA THR A 145 -3.38 10.89 8.71
C THR A 145 -4.73 10.70 9.41
N GLN A 146 -5.52 11.77 9.52
CA GLN A 146 -6.92 11.69 10.00
C GLN A 146 -7.95 11.74 8.85
N LEU A 147 -7.53 11.49 7.61
CA LEU A 147 -8.41 11.56 6.45
C LEU A 147 -9.59 10.58 6.60
N GLY A 148 -10.81 11.07 6.41
CA GLY A 148 -12.03 10.24 6.41
C GLY A 148 -12.29 9.53 5.09
N SER A 149 -11.90 10.16 3.98
CA SER A 149 -11.96 9.65 2.61
C SER A 149 -10.75 10.16 1.81
N LEU A 150 -10.56 9.61 0.61
CA LEU A 150 -9.61 10.15 -0.38
C LEU A 150 -10.33 10.96 -1.48
N ASP A 151 -11.51 11.51 -1.18
CA ASP A 151 -12.26 12.32 -2.15
C ASP A 151 -11.40 13.49 -2.65
N GLY A 152 -11.34 13.63 -3.97
CA GLY A 152 -10.42 14.57 -4.64
C GLY A 152 -9.13 13.95 -5.15
N ILE A 153 -8.90 12.65 -4.90
CA ILE A 153 -7.88 11.84 -5.58
C ILE A 153 -8.60 10.73 -6.35
N ASN A 154 -8.52 10.74 -7.68
CA ASN A 154 -9.21 9.79 -8.54
C ASN A 154 -8.31 9.32 -9.69
N LEU A 155 -7.43 8.37 -9.35
CA LEU A 155 -6.39 7.89 -10.25
C LEU A 155 -6.97 7.00 -11.36
N GLN A 156 -6.47 7.16 -12.58
CA GLN A 156 -6.76 6.23 -13.70
C GLN A 156 -5.67 5.15 -13.84
N VAL A 157 -4.43 5.50 -13.55
CA VAL A 157 -3.27 4.59 -13.56
C VAL A 157 -2.35 5.02 -12.42
N ALA A 158 -1.69 4.07 -11.77
CA ALA A 158 -0.62 4.35 -10.82
C ALA A 158 0.48 3.28 -10.91
N ASP A 159 1.71 3.65 -10.57
CA ASP A 159 2.75 2.66 -10.32
C ASP A 159 2.55 2.03 -8.95
N THR A 160 2.52 2.87 -7.92
CA THR A 160 2.45 2.45 -6.53
C THR A 160 1.40 3.26 -5.77
N VAL A 161 0.53 2.57 -5.04
CA VAL A 161 -0.42 3.16 -4.09
C VAL A 161 -0.21 2.48 -2.73
N SER A 162 0.09 3.25 -1.69
CA SER A 162 0.22 2.79 -0.32
C SER A 162 -0.57 3.71 0.60
N VAL A 163 -1.64 3.19 1.19
CA VAL A 163 -2.50 3.93 2.11
C VAL A 163 -2.58 3.15 3.41
N THR A 164 -1.85 3.60 4.42
CA THR A 164 -1.64 2.86 5.66
C THR A 164 -1.79 3.71 6.91
N ASN A 165 -2.15 3.09 8.03
CA ASN A 165 -2.20 3.77 9.33
C ASN A 165 -3.14 5.00 9.38
N ASN A 166 -4.23 5.01 8.61
CA ASN A 166 -5.22 6.10 8.60
C ASN A 166 -6.50 5.67 9.33
N PRO A 167 -6.58 5.77 10.68
CA PRO A 167 -7.63 5.13 11.49
C PRO A 167 -9.04 5.68 11.27
N TYR A 168 -9.19 6.82 10.59
CA TYR A 168 -10.48 7.42 10.27
C TYR A 168 -10.91 7.20 8.83
N LEU A 169 -10.04 6.61 7.99
CA LEU A 169 -10.34 6.40 6.58
C LEU A 169 -11.31 5.23 6.42
N THR A 170 -12.54 5.51 5.99
CA THR A 170 -13.59 4.50 5.85
C THR A 170 -14.04 4.28 4.40
N SER A 171 -13.60 5.11 3.46
CA SER A 171 -13.98 4.92 2.05
C SER A 171 -12.86 5.32 1.11
N VAL A 172 -12.62 4.45 0.13
CA VAL A 172 -11.75 4.69 -1.01
C VAL A 172 -12.47 4.24 -2.28
N ASN A 173 -12.79 5.19 -3.14
CA ASN A 173 -13.36 4.94 -4.46
C ASN A 173 -12.48 5.62 -5.50
N MET A 174 -11.90 4.85 -6.42
CA MET A 174 -11.09 5.38 -7.51
C MET A 174 -11.39 4.63 -8.81
N GLN A 175 -11.33 5.36 -9.92
CA GLN A 175 -11.51 4.80 -11.26
C GLN A 175 -10.23 4.15 -11.81
N LEU A 176 -9.39 3.60 -10.93
CA LEU A 176 -8.12 2.97 -11.27
C LEU A 176 -8.35 1.88 -12.31
N GLY A 177 -7.64 1.97 -13.44
CA GLY A 177 -7.62 0.98 -14.51
C GLY A 177 -6.45 0.00 -14.39
N ASN A 178 -5.26 0.50 -14.03
CA ASN A 178 -4.04 -0.29 -13.95
C ASN A 178 -3.15 0.11 -12.77
N VAL A 179 -2.52 -0.87 -12.12
CA VAL A 179 -1.47 -0.67 -11.10
C VAL A 179 -0.17 -1.39 -11.50
N THR A 180 0.88 -0.66 -11.85
CA THR A 180 2.06 -1.25 -12.50
C THR A 180 3.06 -1.92 -11.57
N LYS A 181 3.09 -1.56 -10.27
CA LYS A 181 3.99 -2.15 -9.27
C LYS A 181 3.24 -2.72 -8.07
N SER A 182 2.50 -1.90 -7.32
CA SER A 182 1.85 -2.36 -6.09
C SER A 182 0.75 -1.45 -5.59
N LEU A 183 -0.34 -2.03 -5.10
CA LEU A 183 -1.36 -1.34 -4.32
C LEU A 183 -1.51 -2.02 -2.96
N THR A 184 -1.38 -1.23 -1.89
CA THR A 184 -1.42 -1.71 -0.49
C THR A 184 -2.34 -0.85 0.36
N PHE A 185 -3.27 -1.50 1.04
CA PHE A 185 -4.08 -0.92 2.10
C PHE A 185 -3.87 -1.71 3.40
N GLY A 186 -3.73 -1.02 4.53
CA GLY A 186 -3.63 -1.68 5.83
C GLY A 186 -3.64 -0.74 7.03
N ALA A 187 -4.09 -1.23 8.19
CA ALA A 187 -4.18 -0.43 9.43
C ALA A 187 -4.96 0.90 9.25
N ASN A 188 -5.98 0.91 8.40
CA ASN A 188 -6.86 2.06 8.19
C ASN A 188 -8.11 1.96 9.09
N GLY A 189 -9.14 2.77 8.82
CA GLY A 189 -10.40 2.71 9.54
C GLY A 189 -11.04 1.33 9.47
N ARG A 190 -11.68 0.93 10.57
CA ARG A 190 -12.26 -0.41 10.75
C ARG A 190 -13.32 -0.74 9.68
N ASP A 191 -14.05 0.27 9.25
CA ASP A 191 -15.13 0.18 8.27
C ASP A 191 -14.66 0.64 6.88
N LEU A 192 -13.38 0.38 6.53
CA LEU A 192 -12.83 0.75 5.23
C LEU A 192 -13.44 -0.09 4.09
N GLU A 193 -14.27 0.58 3.29
CA GLU A 193 -14.80 0.08 2.03
C GLU A 193 -13.93 0.55 0.85
N ILE A 194 -13.56 -0.38 -0.03
CA ILE A 194 -12.73 -0.11 -1.20
C ILE A 194 -13.46 -0.49 -2.48
N GLU A 195 -13.58 0.48 -3.40
CA GLU A 195 -14.19 0.27 -4.71
C GLU A 195 -13.24 0.68 -5.84
N PHE A 196 -12.83 -0.31 -6.66
CA PHE A 196 -12.10 -0.07 -7.90
C PHE A 196 -12.85 -0.68 -9.09
N PRO A 197 -13.91 0.00 -9.57
CA PRO A 197 -14.84 -0.57 -10.54
C PRO A 197 -14.18 -0.86 -11.90
N ASN A 198 -13.12 -0.13 -12.25
CA ASN A 198 -12.45 -0.23 -13.54
C ASN A 198 -11.08 -0.91 -13.48
N LEU A 199 -10.65 -1.45 -12.33
CA LEU A 199 -9.31 -2.02 -12.21
C LEU A 199 -9.26 -3.31 -13.02
N ILE A 200 -8.57 -3.27 -14.16
CA ILE A 200 -8.47 -4.39 -15.11
C ILE A 200 -7.24 -5.24 -14.80
N TRP A 201 -6.11 -4.59 -14.49
CA TRP A 201 -4.85 -5.28 -14.29
C TRP A 201 -4.04 -4.64 -13.16
N ALA A 202 -3.33 -5.48 -12.40
CA ALA A 202 -2.37 -5.01 -11.42
C ALA A 202 -1.16 -5.94 -11.32
N TYR A 203 -0.03 -5.41 -10.85
CA TYR A 203 1.12 -6.24 -10.55
C TYR A 203 0.97 -6.90 -9.17
N ASN A 204 0.93 -6.16 -8.07
CA ASN A 204 0.66 -6.69 -6.73
C ASN A 204 -0.51 -5.97 -6.06
N LEU A 205 -1.42 -6.71 -5.42
CA LEU A 205 -2.50 -6.16 -4.59
C LEU A 205 -2.44 -6.77 -3.19
N THR A 206 -2.42 -5.91 -2.16
CA THR A 206 -2.47 -6.33 -0.75
C THR A 206 -3.52 -5.52 0.00
N PHE A 207 -4.50 -6.22 0.56
CA PHE A 207 -5.57 -5.63 1.35
C PHE A 207 -5.54 -6.17 2.77
N ARG A 208 -5.46 -5.27 3.75
CA ARG A 208 -5.51 -5.61 5.17
C ARG A 208 -6.55 -4.76 5.90
N ASN A 209 -7.30 -5.39 6.80
CA ASN A 209 -8.27 -4.72 7.66
C ASN A 209 -9.32 -3.88 6.90
N CYS A 210 -9.78 -4.37 5.74
CA CYS A 210 -10.87 -3.77 4.97
C CYS A 210 -12.20 -4.45 5.31
N SER A 211 -13.29 -3.70 5.39
CA SER A 211 -14.65 -4.21 5.62
C SER A 211 -15.37 -4.64 4.34
N ASP A 212 -15.04 -4.02 3.20
CA ASP A 212 -15.53 -4.44 1.89
C ASP A 212 -14.52 -4.13 0.78
N ILE A 213 -14.50 -4.96 -0.27
CA ILE A 213 -13.59 -4.82 -1.42
C ILE A 213 -14.34 -5.21 -2.70
N SER A 214 -14.44 -4.27 -3.64
CA SER A 214 -15.09 -4.46 -4.94
C SER A 214 -14.09 -4.35 -6.10
N LEU A 215 -13.93 -5.44 -6.85
CA LEU A 215 -12.98 -5.60 -7.96
C LEU A 215 -13.65 -6.21 -9.21
N PRO A 216 -14.79 -5.67 -9.70
CA PRO A 216 -15.63 -6.36 -10.69
C PRO A 216 -14.95 -6.51 -12.06
N SER A 217 -14.03 -5.60 -12.42
CA SER A 217 -13.35 -5.59 -13.72
C SER A 217 -11.99 -6.30 -13.70
N LEU A 218 -11.53 -6.78 -12.54
CA LEU A 218 -10.18 -7.30 -12.39
C LEU A 218 -10.02 -8.57 -13.22
N ALA A 219 -9.15 -8.52 -14.22
CA ALA A 219 -8.96 -9.57 -15.21
C ALA A 219 -7.69 -10.38 -15.01
N SER A 220 -6.60 -9.76 -14.53
CA SER A 220 -5.30 -10.41 -14.38
C SER A 220 -4.41 -9.73 -13.34
N ILE A 221 -3.64 -10.53 -12.62
CA ILE A 221 -2.58 -10.09 -11.70
C ILE A 221 -1.26 -10.71 -12.12
N ASN A 222 -0.18 -9.92 -12.28
CA ASN A 222 1.13 -10.48 -12.65
C ASN A 222 1.93 -11.03 -11.45
N GLY A 223 1.81 -10.37 -10.29
CA GLY A 223 2.39 -10.78 -9.03
C GLY A 223 1.34 -11.43 -8.14
N SER A 224 1.29 -11.03 -6.87
CA SER A 224 0.44 -11.66 -5.85
C SER A 224 -0.82 -10.85 -5.53
N LEU A 225 -1.88 -11.57 -5.17
CA LEU A 225 -3.14 -11.03 -4.67
C LEU A 225 -3.37 -11.55 -3.24
N GLY A 226 -3.32 -10.66 -2.25
CA GLY A 226 -3.37 -11.03 -0.85
C GLY A 226 -4.43 -10.28 -0.04
N PHE A 227 -5.18 -11.02 0.75
CA PHE A 227 -6.20 -10.55 1.69
C PHE A 227 -5.84 -11.03 3.10
N TYR A 228 -5.59 -10.11 4.03
CA TYR A 228 -5.15 -10.44 5.38
C TYR A 228 -5.98 -9.71 6.44
N SER A 229 -6.56 -10.43 7.39
CA SER A 229 -7.28 -9.82 8.52
C SER A 229 -8.42 -8.89 8.07
N ASN A 230 -9.14 -9.25 7.01
CA ASN A 230 -10.26 -8.47 6.48
C ASN A 230 -11.60 -8.90 7.09
N GLY A 231 -12.56 -7.98 7.12
CA GLY A 231 -13.91 -8.18 7.67
C GLY A 231 -15.02 -8.31 6.62
N PHE A 232 -14.69 -8.47 5.33
CA PHE A 232 -15.71 -8.66 4.30
C PHE A 232 -16.34 -10.06 4.38
N LYS A 233 -17.65 -10.14 4.06
CA LYS A 233 -18.40 -11.41 4.06
C LYS A 233 -18.20 -12.23 2.79
N SER A 234 -17.97 -11.56 1.68
CA SER A 234 -17.77 -12.21 0.40
C SER A 234 -16.80 -11.44 -0.46
N LEU A 235 -16.01 -12.14 -1.26
CA LEU A 235 -15.24 -11.54 -2.34
C LEU A 235 -15.69 -12.13 -3.68
N SER A 236 -15.86 -11.26 -4.68
CA SER A 236 -16.09 -11.66 -6.07
C SER A 236 -15.19 -10.86 -7.01
N ALA A 237 -14.43 -11.56 -7.85
CA ALA A 237 -13.74 -10.96 -9.00
C ALA A 237 -14.06 -11.83 -10.23
N PRO A 238 -15.23 -11.61 -10.86
CA PRO A 238 -15.80 -12.55 -11.83
C PRO A 238 -14.99 -12.68 -13.12
N ASN A 239 -14.17 -11.68 -13.44
CA ASN A 239 -13.36 -11.64 -14.66
C ASN A 239 -11.91 -12.10 -14.44
N LEU A 240 -11.51 -12.40 -13.19
CA LEU A 240 -10.11 -12.70 -12.88
C LEU A 240 -9.74 -14.06 -13.46
N THR A 241 -8.84 -14.08 -14.44
CA THR A 241 -8.43 -15.31 -15.14
C THR A 241 -7.09 -15.87 -14.70
N SER A 242 -6.20 -15.02 -14.15
CA SER A 242 -4.88 -15.44 -13.70
C SER A 242 -4.28 -14.57 -12.59
N VAL A 243 -3.51 -15.22 -11.71
CA VAL A 243 -2.62 -14.59 -10.72
C VAL A 243 -1.23 -15.17 -10.95
N GLY A 244 -0.25 -14.35 -11.33
CA GLY A 244 1.09 -14.84 -11.70
C GLY A 244 1.95 -15.24 -10.49
N GLY A 245 1.72 -14.64 -9.33
CA GLY A 245 2.28 -14.98 -8.03
C GLY A 245 1.28 -15.77 -7.17
N SER A 246 1.27 -15.47 -5.87
CA SER A 246 0.43 -16.19 -4.91
C SER A 246 -0.95 -15.55 -4.73
N LEU A 247 -1.95 -16.38 -4.50
CA LEU A 247 -3.28 -15.97 -4.04
C LEU A 247 -3.42 -16.32 -2.56
N SER A 248 -3.78 -15.37 -1.71
CA SER A 248 -3.82 -15.59 -0.26
C SER A 248 -5.06 -14.98 0.39
N PHE A 249 -5.76 -15.79 1.18
CA PHE A 249 -6.85 -15.39 2.08
C PHE A 249 -6.50 -15.85 3.48
N VAL A 250 -6.09 -14.92 4.35
CA VAL A 250 -5.59 -15.25 5.69
C VAL A 250 -6.35 -14.45 6.74
N SER A 251 -6.89 -15.13 7.74
CA SER A 251 -7.55 -14.49 8.89
C SER A 251 -8.69 -13.54 8.51
N CYS A 252 -9.41 -13.81 7.41
CA CYS A 252 -10.61 -13.07 7.04
C CYS A 252 -11.81 -13.71 7.75
N GLU A 253 -11.98 -13.42 9.05
CA GLU A 253 -12.85 -14.19 9.94
C GLU A 253 -14.35 -14.17 9.56
N GLU A 254 -14.80 -13.13 8.87
CA GLU A 254 -16.20 -12.96 8.44
C GLU A 254 -16.49 -13.53 7.04
N VAL A 255 -15.47 -13.96 6.28
CA VAL A 255 -15.68 -14.41 4.90
C VAL A 255 -16.40 -15.76 4.88
N THR A 256 -17.53 -15.82 4.18
CA THR A 256 -18.30 -17.05 3.97
C THR A 256 -18.29 -17.51 2.52
N ASN A 257 -17.89 -16.65 1.57
CA ASN A 257 -17.86 -16.98 0.15
C ASN A 257 -16.73 -16.26 -0.60
N ILE A 258 -16.03 -16.97 -1.48
CA ILE A 258 -15.02 -16.42 -2.38
C ILE A 258 -15.30 -16.95 -3.79
N THR A 259 -15.65 -16.06 -4.72
CA THR A 259 -16.09 -16.43 -6.08
C THR A 259 -15.15 -15.86 -7.14
N LEU A 260 -14.34 -16.72 -7.75
CA LEU A 260 -13.39 -16.43 -8.83
C LEU A 260 -13.58 -17.46 -9.98
N PRO A 261 -14.75 -17.46 -10.65
CA PRO A 261 -15.20 -18.56 -11.50
C PRO A 261 -14.36 -18.74 -12.77
N GLU A 262 -13.74 -17.66 -13.27
CA GLU A 262 -12.89 -17.68 -14.47
C GLU A 262 -11.40 -17.88 -14.15
N LEU A 263 -11.01 -17.99 -12.88
CA LEU A 263 -9.60 -18.10 -12.48
C LEU A 263 -9.06 -19.46 -12.90
N THR A 264 -8.13 -19.48 -13.86
CA THR A 264 -7.56 -20.72 -14.40
C THR A 264 -6.18 -21.05 -13.83
N THR A 265 -5.41 -20.04 -13.44
CA THR A 265 -3.99 -20.19 -13.11
C THR A 265 -3.60 -19.32 -11.92
N ILE A 266 -2.94 -19.94 -10.94
CA ILE A 266 -2.16 -19.28 -9.89
C ILE A 266 -0.70 -19.72 -10.10
N GLY A 267 0.20 -18.80 -10.41
CA GLY A 267 1.60 -19.13 -10.73
C GLY A 267 2.45 -19.43 -9.50
N GLY A 268 2.08 -18.88 -8.34
CA GLY A 268 2.67 -19.14 -7.03
C GLY A 268 1.80 -20.07 -6.16
N GLY A 269 1.79 -19.81 -4.86
CA GLY A 269 1.02 -20.59 -3.89
C GLY A 269 -0.45 -20.16 -3.80
N PHE A 270 -1.32 -21.09 -3.44
CA PHE A 270 -2.71 -20.81 -3.11
C PHE A 270 -2.94 -21.09 -1.62
N LEU A 271 -3.05 -20.03 -0.84
CA LEU A 271 -3.16 -20.07 0.62
C LEU A 271 -4.56 -19.65 1.08
N VAL A 272 -5.23 -20.51 1.83
CA VAL A 272 -6.50 -20.21 2.52
C VAL A 272 -6.34 -20.65 3.97
N ALA A 273 -6.14 -19.70 4.88
CA ALA A 273 -5.77 -20.00 6.26
C ALA A 273 -6.58 -19.19 7.25
N ASN A 274 -7.03 -19.83 8.34
CA ASN A 274 -7.68 -19.16 9.48
C ASN A 274 -8.92 -18.31 9.11
N ASN A 275 -9.67 -18.70 8.08
CA ASN A 275 -10.93 -18.05 7.72
C ASN A 275 -12.07 -18.83 8.39
N THR A 276 -12.40 -18.48 9.63
CA THR A 276 -13.24 -19.31 10.52
C THR A 276 -14.69 -19.47 10.06
N ALA A 277 -15.22 -18.53 9.28
CA ALA A 277 -16.58 -18.60 8.72
C ALA A 277 -16.64 -19.20 7.31
N LEU A 278 -15.49 -19.52 6.70
CA LEU A 278 -15.42 -20.08 5.36
C LEU A 278 -15.54 -21.61 5.44
N GLU A 279 -16.74 -22.11 5.21
CA GLU A 279 -17.04 -23.55 5.25
C GLU A 279 -16.87 -24.22 3.88
N ASP A 280 -17.10 -23.49 2.79
CA ASP A 280 -17.04 -24.03 1.43
C ASP A 280 -15.93 -23.35 0.61
N ILE A 281 -15.14 -24.16 -0.11
CA ILE A 281 -14.22 -23.71 -1.15
C ILE A 281 -14.70 -24.29 -2.48
N ASP A 282 -15.61 -23.59 -3.17
CA ASP A 282 -16.24 -24.04 -4.43
C ASP A 282 -16.26 -22.96 -5.53
N GLY A 283 -15.90 -21.72 -5.23
CA GLY A 283 -15.90 -20.61 -6.17
C GLY A 283 -14.73 -20.57 -7.16
N PHE A 284 -13.99 -21.67 -7.33
CA PHE A 284 -12.79 -21.78 -8.18
C PHE A 284 -12.94 -22.86 -9.26
N SER A 285 -14.11 -22.93 -9.88
CA SER A 285 -14.50 -24.03 -10.79
C SER A 285 -13.59 -24.21 -12.01
N ALA A 286 -12.98 -23.13 -12.52
CA ALA A 286 -12.08 -23.18 -13.68
C ALA A 286 -10.58 -23.33 -13.32
N LEU A 287 -10.23 -23.43 -12.03
CA LEU A 287 -8.83 -23.45 -11.58
C LEU A 287 -8.14 -24.74 -12.01
N LYS A 288 -7.16 -24.62 -12.90
CA LYS A 288 -6.41 -25.74 -13.48
C LYS A 288 -5.03 -25.90 -12.89
N THR A 289 -4.32 -24.78 -12.68
CA THR A 289 -2.89 -24.78 -12.32
C THR A 289 -2.62 -23.97 -11.07
N VAL A 290 -1.89 -24.58 -10.13
CA VAL A 290 -1.21 -23.94 -9.01
C VAL A 290 0.30 -24.22 -9.14
N GLY A 291 1.06 -23.19 -9.49
CA GLY A 291 2.49 -23.30 -9.78
C GLY A 291 3.37 -23.46 -8.52
N GLY A 292 2.82 -23.19 -7.34
CA GLY A 292 3.42 -23.42 -6.03
C GLY A 292 2.63 -24.43 -5.20
N ALA A 293 2.63 -24.23 -3.87
CA ALA A 293 1.88 -25.08 -2.94
C ALA A 293 0.41 -24.65 -2.84
N LEU A 294 -0.47 -25.63 -2.64
CA LEU A 294 -1.84 -25.41 -2.18
C LEU A 294 -1.86 -25.67 -0.68
N ASP A 295 -2.23 -24.68 0.12
CA ASP A 295 -2.22 -24.77 1.59
C ASP A 295 -3.53 -24.22 2.17
N PHE A 296 -4.44 -25.13 2.48
CA PHE A 296 -5.74 -24.84 3.07
C PHE A 296 -5.80 -25.37 4.49
N ASN A 297 -6.03 -24.47 5.45
CA ASN A 297 -6.26 -24.82 6.85
C ASN A 297 -7.41 -23.98 7.44
N GLY A 298 -8.41 -24.63 8.02
CA GLY A 298 -9.61 -23.93 8.49
C GLY A 298 -10.72 -24.85 9.00
N ALA A 299 -11.97 -24.43 8.80
CA ALA A 299 -13.17 -25.13 9.25
C ALA A 299 -14.07 -25.55 8.07
N PHE A 300 -13.45 -25.98 6.98
CA PHE A 300 -14.13 -26.35 5.73
C PHE A 300 -14.97 -27.62 5.88
N THR A 301 -16.19 -27.62 5.38
CA THR A 301 -17.04 -28.81 5.19
C THR A 301 -17.01 -29.34 3.76
N ASN A 302 -16.66 -28.49 2.78
CA ASN A 302 -16.57 -28.87 1.38
C ASN A 302 -15.42 -28.14 0.68
N VAL A 303 -14.67 -28.87 -0.14
CA VAL A 303 -13.59 -28.31 -0.98
C VAL A 303 -13.68 -28.93 -2.36
N SER A 304 -13.95 -28.12 -3.37
CA SER A 304 -14.17 -28.52 -4.75
C SER A 304 -13.33 -27.71 -5.71
N LEU A 305 -12.40 -28.38 -6.41
CA LEU A 305 -11.55 -27.82 -7.46
C LEU A 305 -11.59 -28.76 -8.69
N PRO A 306 -12.72 -28.81 -9.41
CA PRO A 306 -13.01 -29.90 -10.35
C PRO A 306 -12.07 -29.97 -11.56
N ASP A 307 -11.53 -28.83 -11.99
CA ASP A 307 -10.63 -28.71 -13.16
C ASP A 307 -9.14 -28.79 -12.79
N LEU A 308 -8.81 -29.00 -11.51
CA LEU A 308 -7.44 -29.00 -11.03
C LEU A 308 -6.61 -30.11 -11.68
N SER A 309 -5.55 -29.72 -12.40
CA SER A 309 -4.76 -30.63 -13.24
C SER A 309 -3.25 -30.45 -13.12
N ASP A 310 -2.75 -29.38 -12.48
CA ASP A 310 -1.33 -29.20 -12.16
C ASP A 310 -1.14 -28.47 -10.82
N VAL A 311 -0.61 -29.15 -9.80
CA VAL A 311 -0.11 -28.56 -8.55
C VAL A 311 1.35 -28.93 -8.41
N ARG A 312 2.24 -27.94 -8.54
CA ARG A 312 3.70 -28.19 -8.60
C ARG A 312 4.37 -28.27 -7.24
N GLY A 313 3.80 -27.62 -6.23
CA GLY A 313 4.28 -27.66 -4.85
C GLY A 313 3.56 -28.71 -4.00
N ALA A 314 3.69 -28.57 -2.69
CA ALA A 314 2.96 -29.38 -1.72
C ALA A 314 1.45 -29.11 -1.80
N PHE A 315 0.66 -30.13 -1.46
CA PHE A 315 -0.78 -30.05 -1.28
C PHE A 315 -1.08 -30.32 0.20
N ASN A 316 -1.61 -29.33 0.88
CA ASN A 316 -2.04 -29.41 2.26
C ASN A 316 -3.50 -28.96 2.36
N LEU A 317 -4.38 -29.88 2.76
CA LEU A 317 -5.77 -29.60 3.07
C LEU A 317 -6.09 -30.16 4.46
N GLN A 318 -6.24 -29.29 5.44
CA GLN A 318 -6.58 -29.69 6.81
C GLN A 318 -7.81 -28.92 7.28
N SER A 319 -8.79 -29.62 7.85
CA SER A 319 -10.01 -29.00 8.37
C SER A 319 -10.30 -29.49 9.79
N THR A 320 -10.89 -28.60 10.59
CA THR A 320 -11.51 -28.98 11.88
C THR A 320 -12.82 -29.75 11.69
N LYS A 321 -13.38 -29.80 10.47
CA LYS A 321 -14.59 -30.55 10.12
C LYS A 321 -14.24 -31.78 9.28
N ASP A 322 -15.21 -32.68 9.14
CA ASP A 322 -15.13 -33.80 8.21
C ASP A 322 -15.04 -33.31 6.76
N ILE A 323 -14.06 -33.81 6.03
CA ILE A 323 -13.79 -33.55 4.62
C ILE A 323 -13.35 -34.83 3.89
N ASP A 324 -13.79 -36.00 4.36
CA ASP A 324 -13.40 -37.31 3.81
C ASP A 324 -13.73 -37.44 2.31
N ASP A 325 -14.85 -36.86 1.86
CA ASP A 325 -15.23 -36.82 0.45
C ASP A 325 -14.22 -36.01 -0.39
N ALA A 326 -13.79 -34.86 0.10
CA ALA A 326 -12.77 -34.04 -0.56
C ALA A 326 -11.41 -34.78 -0.58
N CYS A 327 -11.00 -35.38 0.53
CA CYS A 327 -9.76 -36.16 0.57
C CYS A 327 -9.81 -37.36 -0.38
N SER A 328 -10.95 -38.05 -0.47
CA SER A 328 -11.16 -39.16 -1.41
C SER A 328 -11.06 -38.71 -2.87
N TYR A 329 -11.52 -37.48 -3.19
CA TYR A 329 -11.36 -36.87 -4.51
C TYR A 329 -9.90 -36.52 -4.83
N PHE A 330 -9.17 -35.87 -3.90
CA PHE A 330 -7.80 -35.41 -4.15
C PHE A 330 -6.73 -36.51 -4.04
N GLN A 331 -6.98 -37.57 -3.26
CA GLN A 331 -6.02 -38.66 -3.06
C GLN A 331 -5.50 -39.28 -4.38
N PRO A 332 -6.33 -39.67 -5.37
CA PRO A 332 -5.85 -40.21 -6.64
C PRO A 332 -5.12 -39.18 -7.52
N LEU A 333 -5.33 -37.87 -7.27
CA LEU A 333 -4.60 -36.79 -7.98
C LEU A 333 -3.13 -36.74 -7.56
N SER A 334 -2.81 -37.21 -6.35
CA SER A 334 -1.45 -37.48 -5.90
C SER A 334 -0.94 -38.84 -6.40
N GLY A 335 0.36 -38.92 -6.71
CA GLY A 335 0.99 -40.17 -7.16
C GLY A 335 0.56 -40.60 -8.56
N GLN A 336 -0.55 -41.34 -8.69
CA GLN A 336 -0.93 -42.04 -9.94
C GLN A 336 -1.20 -41.09 -11.10
N ASN A 337 -1.96 -40.01 -10.87
CA ASN A 337 -2.30 -39.03 -11.91
C ASN A 337 -1.23 -37.94 -12.06
N ASN A 338 -0.28 -37.85 -11.11
CA ASN A 338 0.80 -36.86 -11.08
C ASN A 338 0.31 -35.40 -11.26
N VAL A 339 -0.94 -35.13 -10.88
CA VAL A 339 -1.54 -33.79 -10.84
C VAL A 339 -0.95 -33.03 -9.66
N ILE A 340 -0.90 -33.65 -8.49
CA ILE A 340 -0.20 -33.15 -7.30
C ILE A 340 1.20 -33.74 -7.27
N LYS A 341 2.22 -32.88 -7.40
CA LYS A 341 3.62 -33.28 -7.57
C LYS A 341 4.44 -33.25 -6.28
N GLY A 342 4.03 -32.44 -5.30
CA GLY A 342 4.71 -32.33 -4.01
C GLY A 342 4.17 -33.28 -2.94
N GLU A 343 4.55 -33.01 -1.69
CA GLU A 343 4.01 -33.71 -0.52
C GLU A 343 2.49 -33.55 -0.46
N TYR A 344 1.79 -34.63 -0.15
CA TYR A 344 0.33 -34.66 -0.06
C TYR A 344 -0.12 -34.90 1.38
N THR A 345 -0.88 -33.95 1.92
CA THR A 345 -1.57 -34.04 3.21
C THR A 345 -3.03 -33.65 3.02
N CYS A 346 -3.94 -34.56 3.39
CA CYS A 346 -5.38 -34.26 3.46
C CYS A 346 -5.95 -34.88 4.74
N LYS A 347 -6.53 -34.07 5.63
CA LYS A 347 -7.02 -34.51 6.94
C LYS A 347 -8.27 -33.73 7.38
N GLY A 348 -9.37 -34.44 7.64
CA GLY A 348 -10.56 -33.90 8.29
C GLY A 348 -10.58 -34.17 9.79
N GLU A 349 -11.54 -33.53 10.48
CA GLU A 349 -11.76 -33.62 11.92
C GLU A 349 -10.50 -33.33 12.78
N GLU A 350 -9.57 -32.53 12.25
CA GLU A 350 -8.32 -32.25 12.95
C GLU A 350 -8.48 -31.16 13.99
N SER A 351 -8.06 -31.46 15.23
CA SER A 351 -8.19 -30.53 16.35
C SER A 351 -7.39 -29.23 16.18
N ASN A 352 -6.30 -29.28 15.40
CA ASN A 352 -5.42 -28.15 15.14
C ASN A 352 -4.83 -28.25 13.73
N PRO A 353 -5.60 -27.86 12.68
CA PRO A 353 -5.11 -27.81 11.31
C PRO A 353 -3.87 -26.91 11.22
N GLN A 354 -2.78 -27.45 10.69
CA GLN A 354 -1.51 -26.71 10.54
C GLN A 354 -1.30 -26.33 9.08
N GLY A 355 -0.86 -25.08 8.84
CA GLY A 355 -0.27 -24.71 7.56
C GLY A 355 1.13 -25.30 7.40
N THR A 356 1.58 -25.44 6.15
CA THR A 356 2.93 -25.92 5.78
C THR A 356 4.02 -24.86 5.88
N GLY A 357 3.68 -23.63 6.32
CA GLY A 357 4.63 -22.54 6.52
C GLY A 357 5.20 -21.96 5.22
N THR A 358 4.52 -22.14 4.08
CA THR A 358 4.98 -21.71 2.75
C THR A 358 4.81 -20.21 2.45
N LEU A 359 4.75 -19.36 3.49
CA LEU A 359 4.77 -17.91 3.30
C LEU A 359 6.12 -17.49 2.71
N GLU A 360 6.11 -16.68 1.65
CA GLU A 360 7.33 -16.03 1.16
C GLU A 360 7.93 -15.14 2.28
N PRO A 361 9.27 -15.09 2.42
CA PRO A 361 9.91 -14.25 3.43
C PRO A 361 9.63 -12.76 3.14
N GLY A 362 8.76 -12.12 3.92
CA GLY A 362 8.49 -10.68 3.80
C GLY A 362 7.17 -10.19 4.39
N THR A 363 6.20 -11.07 4.66
CA THR A 363 4.91 -10.70 5.26
C THR A 363 4.88 -11.02 6.76
N ASN A 364 5.43 -10.11 7.56
CA ASN A 364 5.20 -10.12 9.01
C ASN A 364 3.70 -9.88 9.27
N SER A 365 2.97 -10.95 9.52
CA SER A 365 1.75 -10.93 10.33
C SER A 365 2.15 -11.42 11.71
N GLY A 366 2.14 -10.52 12.68
CA GLY A 366 2.56 -10.80 14.06
C GLY A 366 1.82 -12.00 14.62
N SER A 367 2.53 -13.10 14.84
CA SER A 367 2.06 -14.22 15.61
C SER A 367 2.15 -13.87 17.09
N GLY A 368 1.02 -13.47 17.68
CA GLY A 368 0.81 -13.51 19.11
C GLY A 368 0.70 -14.96 19.57
N SER A 369 1.83 -15.62 19.83
CA SER A 369 1.85 -16.90 20.54
C SER A 369 1.80 -16.63 22.05
N SER A 370 0.66 -16.94 22.65
CA SER A 370 0.49 -17.04 24.09
C SER A 370 1.15 -18.33 24.60
N SER A 371 2.34 -18.20 25.20
CA SER A 371 2.84 -19.16 26.17
C SER A 371 3.43 -18.41 27.37
N SER A 372 2.66 -18.32 28.44
CA SER A 372 3.20 -18.07 29.79
C SER A 372 3.70 -19.42 30.31
N THR A 373 4.96 -19.56 30.73
CA THR A 373 5.39 -19.09 32.05
C THR A 373 6.92 -19.00 32.18
N THR A 374 7.36 -17.80 32.60
CA THR A 374 8.40 -17.45 33.60
C THR A 374 9.85 -17.92 33.41
N SER A 375 10.75 -16.97 33.12
CA SER A 375 11.49 -16.23 34.18
C SER A 375 12.26 -15.01 33.63
N SER A 376 11.74 -13.84 34.01
CA SER A 376 12.38 -12.56 34.33
C SER A 376 13.86 -12.29 34.02
N SER A 377 14.05 -11.28 33.15
CA SER A 377 14.93 -10.10 33.27
C SER A 377 16.45 -10.28 33.37
N ALA A 378 17.17 -9.79 32.36
CA ALA A 378 17.89 -8.50 32.45
C ALA A 378 18.58 -8.12 31.13
N ALA A 379 18.39 -6.85 30.77
CA ALA A 379 19.11 -5.99 29.84
C ALA A 379 20.36 -6.53 29.10
N TYR A 380 20.31 -6.46 27.77
CA TYR A 380 21.50 -6.30 26.93
C TYR A 380 21.69 -4.82 26.61
N PRO A 381 22.81 -4.18 26.97
CA PRO A 381 23.33 -3.04 26.23
C PRO A 381 24.26 -3.52 25.10
N MET A 382 24.23 -2.74 24.03
CA MET A 382 25.02 -2.77 22.79
C MET A 382 26.43 -3.37 22.86
N LEU A 383 26.88 -3.95 21.73
CA LEU A 383 28.31 -4.01 21.39
C LEU A 383 28.56 -3.63 19.92
N ILE A 384 29.23 -2.49 19.77
CA ILE A 384 29.96 -1.99 18.60
C ILE A 384 31.33 -2.71 18.57
N PRO A 385 31.90 -3.07 17.41
CA PRO A 385 33.16 -3.81 17.36
C PRO A 385 34.38 -2.89 17.48
N GLY A 386 35.37 -3.29 18.29
CA GLY A 386 36.69 -2.67 18.29
C GLY A 386 37.67 -3.22 19.34
N ALA A 387 38.84 -3.63 18.82
CA ALA A 387 40.16 -3.66 19.48
C ALA A 387 40.52 -4.76 20.50
N THR A 388 41.34 -5.70 20.00
CA THR A 388 42.65 -6.15 20.54
C THR A 388 42.87 -6.36 22.04
N GLY A 389 43.38 -7.54 22.42
CA GLY A 389 44.37 -7.65 23.51
C GLY A 389 44.31 -8.87 24.42
N VAL A 390 45.16 -9.87 24.13
CA VAL A 390 46.13 -10.52 25.03
C VAL A 390 45.67 -11.11 26.40
N LEU A 391 45.86 -12.44 26.51
CA LEU A 391 46.27 -13.30 27.64
C LEU A 391 45.62 -13.15 29.04
N GLY A 392 45.18 -14.29 29.59
CA GLY A 392 45.05 -14.47 31.05
C GLY A 392 44.30 -15.73 31.48
N VAL A 393 45.02 -16.83 31.67
CA VAL A 393 44.57 -18.04 32.40
C VAL A 393 44.45 -17.72 33.90
N VAL A 394 43.47 -18.32 34.60
CA VAL A 394 43.40 -18.74 36.04
C VAL A 394 41.90 -18.92 36.38
N ALA A 395 41.37 -20.16 36.49
CA ALA A 395 41.20 -20.97 37.71
C ALA A 395 40.49 -20.22 38.86
N ALA A 396 39.55 -20.72 39.65
CA ALA A 396 38.74 -21.93 39.76
C ALA A 396 37.78 -21.67 40.98
N ILE A 397 36.90 -22.64 41.28
CA ILE A 397 36.38 -22.97 42.64
C ILE A 397 35.04 -22.35 43.11
N PHE A 398 34.01 -23.22 43.02
CA PHE A 398 33.05 -23.75 44.02
C PHE A 398 31.99 -22.92 44.78
N GLY A 399 30.82 -23.58 44.90
CA GLY A 399 29.84 -23.55 46.00
C GLY A 399 28.46 -23.11 45.51
N LEU A 400 27.48 -23.95 45.15
CA LEU A 400 26.83 -25.08 45.86
C LEU A 400 26.39 -24.74 47.29
N LEU A 401 25.16 -24.24 47.41
CA LEU A 401 24.11 -24.75 48.31
C LEU A 401 22.75 -24.54 47.65
#